data_AF-A0A6A3MKQ3-F1
#
_entry.id   AF-A0A6A3MKQ3-F1
#
_cell.length_a   1.000
_cell.length_b   1.000
_cell.length_c   1.000
_cell.angle_alpha   90.00
_cell.angle_beta   90.00
_cell.angle_gamma   90.00
#
_symmetry.space_group_name_H-M   'P 1'
#
loop_
_entity.id
_entity.type
_entity.pdbx_description
1 polymer ?
#
loop_
_entity_poly.entity_id
_entity_poly.type
_entity_poly.pdbx_seq_one_letter_code
_entity_poly.pdbx_strand_id
1 'polypeptide(L)'
;MLSRTIRQVASQAQRQGARMASTKRSSVNGKGALDSAYKVFMKSTPVYVTTVLIAALVVEGVYGSATNYIWEANNRGRLYHHIDWSKFAEEEDEEEEEEEEEEAEEEEDAHEDDEDDE
;
A
#
# COMPACT_ATOMS: atom_id res chain seq x y z
N MET A 1 68.27 -15.16 -52.28
CA MET A 1 68.90 -15.23 -50.94
C MET A 1 68.04 -14.43 -49.97
N LEU A 2 67.44 -15.14 -49.01
CA LEU A 2 66.38 -14.66 -48.13
C LEU A 2 66.95 -13.69 -47.09
N SER A 3 66.44 -12.46 -47.06
CA SER A 3 66.66 -11.55 -45.95
C SER A 3 65.38 -10.74 -45.75
N ARG A 4 64.89 -10.76 -44.50
CA ARG A 4 63.89 -9.86 -43.86
C ARG A 4 62.72 -10.61 -43.23
N THR A 5 62.94 -11.31 -42.11
CA THR A 5 61.87 -11.61 -41.16
C THR A 5 62.41 -11.99 -39.78
N ILE A 6 63.16 -11.08 -39.13
CA ILE A 6 63.41 -11.19 -37.68
C ILE A 6 63.31 -9.78 -37.08
N ARG A 7 62.11 -9.21 -37.06
CA ARG A 7 61.88 -7.94 -36.34
C ARG A 7 60.42 -7.65 -35.96
N GLN A 8 59.57 -8.67 -35.84
CA GLN A 8 58.14 -8.46 -35.56
C GLN A 8 57.59 -9.15 -34.30
N VAL A 9 58.41 -9.76 -33.46
CA VAL A 9 57.94 -10.44 -32.23
C VAL A 9 58.02 -9.60 -30.95
N ALA A 10 58.56 -8.37 -30.98
CA ALA A 10 58.69 -7.54 -29.78
C ALA A 10 57.52 -6.58 -29.51
N SER A 11 56.54 -6.45 -30.42
CA SER A 11 55.45 -5.46 -30.30
C SER A 11 54.11 -6.00 -29.79
N GLN A 12 53.99 -7.31 -29.57
CA GLN A 12 52.73 -7.92 -29.09
C GLN A 12 52.61 -8.01 -27.55
N ALA A 13 53.71 -7.92 -26.81
CA ALA A 13 53.68 -7.98 -25.34
C ALA A 13 53.09 -6.71 -24.68
N GLN A 14 53.01 -5.58 -25.40
CA GLN A 14 52.52 -4.31 -24.85
C GLN A 14 51.00 -4.09 -25.03
N ARG A 15 50.28 -5.04 -25.63
CA ARG A 15 48.83 -4.91 -25.92
C ARG A 15 47.91 -5.78 -25.07
N GLN A 16 48.44 -6.63 -24.19
CA GLN A 16 47.64 -7.52 -23.35
C GLN A 16 47.55 -7.12 -21.86
N GLY A 17 48.18 -6.01 -21.44
CA GLY A 17 48.09 -5.51 -20.06
C GLY A 17 46.91 -4.57 -19.76
N ALA A 18 46.10 -4.20 -20.77
CA ALA A 18 45.04 -3.20 -20.63
C ALA A 18 43.63 -3.82 -20.58
N ARG A 19 43.49 -5.07 -20.13
CA ARG A 19 42.19 -5.68 -19.88
C ARG A 19 41.87 -5.62 -18.40
N MET A 20 40.83 -4.84 -18.11
CA MET A 20 39.95 -4.98 -16.94
C MET A 20 40.48 -4.48 -15.61
N ALA A 21 40.64 -3.17 -15.51
CA ALA A 21 40.12 -2.47 -14.34
C ALA A 21 39.09 -1.46 -14.84
N SER A 22 37.92 -1.96 -15.28
CA SER A 22 36.70 -1.15 -15.24
C SER A 22 36.40 -0.94 -13.77
N THR A 23 37.13 -0.01 -13.14
CA THR A 23 36.72 0.58 -11.89
C THR A 23 35.40 1.27 -12.24
N LYS A 24 34.28 0.57 -12.06
CA LYS A 24 32.98 1.24 -11.98
C LYS A 24 33.20 2.30 -10.91
N ARG A 25 33.31 3.55 -11.36
CA ARG A 25 33.42 4.70 -10.49
C ARG A 25 32.17 4.58 -9.62
N SER A 26 32.36 4.15 -8.37
CA SER A 26 31.33 4.18 -7.36
C SER A 26 30.93 5.63 -7.26
N SER A 27 29.87 5.98 -7.99
CA SER A 27 29.30 7.29 -7.94
C SER A 27 28.53 7.32 -6.65
N VAL A 28 29.19 7.77 -5.58
CA VAL A 28 28.53 8.17 -4.33
C VAL A 28 27.49 9.29 -4.60
N ASN A 29 27.55 9.90 -5.81
CA ASN A 29 26.61 10.83 -6.41
C ASN A 29 25.71 10.22 -7.51
N GLY A 30 25.59 8.88 -7.59
CA GLY A 30 24.69 8.23 -8.56
C GLY A 30 23.25 8.65 -8.29
N LYS A 31 22.40 8.72 -9.31
CA LYS A 31 20.97 9.06 -9.16
C LYS A 31 20.34 8.14 -8.09
N GLY A 32 20.21 8.64 -6.88
CA GLY A 32 19.65 7.89 -5.76
C GLY A 32 18.13 7.80 -5.87
N ALA A 33 17.52 6.94 -5.04
CA ALA A 33 16.06 6.85 -4.96
C ALA A 33 15.42 8.22 -4.66
N LEU A 34 16.11 9.08 -3.90
CA LEU A 34 15.70 10.45 -3.62
C LEU A 34 15.68 11.35 -4.86
N ASP A 35 16.60 11.15 -5.81
CA ASP A 35 16.61 11.89 -7.08
C ASP A 35 15.43 11.47 -7.97
N SER A 36 15.01 10.21 -7.89
CA SER A 36 13.79 9.73 -8.53
C SER A 36 12.53 10.31 -7.87
N ALA A 37 12.46 10.29 -6.54
CA ALA A 37 11.35 10.86 -5.79
C ALA A 37 11.21 12.38 -6.04
N TYR A 38 12.33 13.10 -6.06
CA TYR A 38 12.36 14.52 -6.39
C TYR A 38 11.79 14.80 -7.78
N LYS A 39 12.15 13.99 -8.78
CA LYS A 39 11.66 14.15 -10.16
C LYS A 39 10.17 13.85 -10.31
N VAL A 40 9.63 12.96 -9.49
CA VAL A 40 8.22 12.57 -9.53
C VAL A 40 7.35 13.58 -8.76
N PHE A 41 7.76 13.93 -7.53
CA PHE A 41 6.90 14.68 -6.61
C PHE A 41 7.28 16.16 -6.46
N MET A 42 8.53 16.53 -6.72
CA MET A 42 9.06 17.88 -6.44
C MET A 42 9.48 18.66 -7.70
N LYS A 43 9.24 18.12 -8.90
CA LYS A 43 9.69 18.75 -10.16
C LYS A 43 8.96 20.07 -10.47
N SER A 44 7.69 20.20 -10.09
CA SER A 44 6.90 21.41 -10.34
C SER A 44 6.12 21.84 -9.11
N THR A 45 5.99 23.15 -8.91
CA THR A 45 5.29 23.77 -7.77
C THR A 45 3.87 23.24 -7.57
N PRO A 46 2.98 23.16 -8.60
CA PRO A 46 1.63 22.66 -8.38
C PRO A 46 1.61 21.17 -7.98
N VAL A 47 2.45 20.33 -8.58
CA VAL A 47 2.53 18.89 -8.24
C VAL A 47 3.08 18.71 -6.83
N TYR A 48 4.05 19.53 -6.44
CA TYR A 48 4.60 19.50 -5.10
C TYR A 48 3.53 19.84 -4.05
N VAL A 49 2.79 20.93 -4.25
CA VAL A 49 1.74 21.35 -3.31
C VAL A 49 0.66 20.28 -3.19
N THR A 50 0.18 19.71 -4.31
CA THR A 50 -0.84 18.65 -4.25
C THR A 50 -0.32 17.38 -3.56
N THR A 51 0.93 17.01 -3.82
CA THR A 51 1.56 15.87 -3.14
C THR A 51 1.64 16.10 -1.63
N VAL A 52 2.01 17.29 -1.19
CA VAL A 52 2.08 17.64 0.25
C VAL A 52 0.69 17.57 0.89
N LEU A 53 -0.34 18.09 0.23
CA LEU A 53 -1.72 18.02 0.75
C LEU A 53 -2.21 16.58 0.89
N ILE A 54 -1.99 15.74 -0.13
CA ILE A 54 -2.36 14.32 -0.07
C ILE A 54 -1.57 13.61 1.04
N ALA A 55 -0.27 13.85 1.12
CA ALA A 55 0.57 13.27 2.16
C ALA A 55 0.12 13.69 3.56
N ALA A 56 -0.29 14.94 3.75
CA ALA A 56 -0.80 15.42 5.03
C ALA A 56 -2.06 14.66 5.45
N LEU A 57 -3.04 14.47 4.55
CA LEU A 57 -4.26 13.71 4.85
C LEU A 57 -3.96 12.25 5.22
N VAL A 58 -3.04 11.60 4.50
CA VAL A 58 -2.63 10.22 4.80
C VAL A 58 -1.94 10.14 6.16
N VAL A 59 -1.00 11.05 6.41
CA VAL A 59 -0.26 11.10 7.68
C VAL A 59 -1.20 11.38 8.83
N GLU A 60 -2.18 12.27 8.70
CA GLU A 60 -3.14 12.57 9.74
C GLU A 60 -3.98 11.34 10.12
N GLY A 61 -4.49 10.58 9.15
CA GLY A 61 -5.25 9.35 9.42
C GLY A 61 -4.42 8.27 10.12
N VAL A 62 -3.18 8.06 9.67
CA VAL A 62 -2.27 7.09 10.30
C VAL A 62 -1.81 7.57 11.68
N TYR A 63 -1.49 8.85 11.82
CA TYR A 63 -1.00 9.42 13.08
C TYR A 63 -2.09 9.41 14.16
N GLY A 64 -3.33 9.76 13.80
CA GLY A 64 -4.47 9.71 14.71
C GLY A 64 -4.72 8.30 15.24
N SER A 65 -4.79 7.31 14.34
CA SER A 65 -5.00 5.91 14.73
C SER A 65 -3.85 5.34 15.55
N ALA A 66 -2.60 5.59 15.15
CA ALA A 66 -1.42 5.12 15.87
C ALA A 66 -1.32 5.74 17.28
N THR A 67 -1.54 7.05 17.39
CA THR A 67 -1.48 7.75 18.68
C THR A 67 -2.59 7.28 19.60
N ASN A 68 -3.82 7.13 19.08
CA ASN A 68 -4.93 6.61 19.86
C ASN A 68 -4.68 5.17 20.32
N TYR A 69 -4.16 4.30 19.45
CA TYR A 69 -3.77 2.94 19.81
C TYR A 69 -2.73 2.90 20.94
N ILE A 70 -1.69 3.73 20.85
CA ILE A 70 -0.66 3.83 21.91
C ILE A 70 -1.28 4.31 23.22
N TRP A 71 -2.19 5.29 23.16
CA TRP A 71 -2.89 5.81 24.32
C TRP A 71 -3.79 4.75 24.97
N GLU A 72 -4.61 4.07 24.17
CA GLU A 72 -5.52 3.01 24.61
C GLU A 72 -4.76 1.83 25.20
N ALA A 73 -3.65 1.43 24.59
CA ALA A 73 -2.79 0.36 25.10
C ALA A 73 -2.26 0.70 26.50
N ASN A 74 -1.84 1.95 26.72
CA ASN A 74 -1.32 2.39 28.01
C ASN A 74 -2.42 2.61 29.08
N ASN A 75 -3.68 2.76 28.66
CA ASN A 75 -4.82 3.00 29.54
C ASN A 75 -5.84 1.83 29.51
N ARG A 76 -5.41 0.64 29.10
CA ARG A 76 -6.29 -0.53 28.94
C ARG A 76 -7.09 -0.81 30.21
N GLY A 77 -8.39 -1.06 30.05
CA GLY A 77 -9.33 -1.31 31.16
C GLY A 77 -9.81 -0.06 31.91
N ARG A 78 -9.31 1.14 31.60
CA ARG A 78 -9.77 2.41 32.20
C ARG A 78 -10.68 3.24 31.29
N LEU A 79 -10.82 2.83 30.03
CA LEU A 79 -11.65 3.53 29.04
C LEU A 79 -13.05 2.94 28.99
N TYR A 80 -14.02 3.79 28.69
CA TYR A 80 -15.44 3.44 28.62
C TYR A 80 -15.73 2.28 27.65
N HIS A 81 -15.05 2.24 26.50
CA HIS A 81 -15.23 1.19 25.50
C HIS A 81 -14.52 -0.14 25.85
N HIS A 82 -13.77 -0.21 26.96
CA HIS A 82 -13.25 -1.47 27.48
C HIS A 82 -14.22 -2.16 28.46
N ILE A 83 -15.31 -1.49 28.83
CA ILE A 83 -16.30 -2.03 29.76
C ILE A 83 -17.19 -3.01 28.99
N ASP A 84 -17.30 -4.22 29.54
CA ASP A 84 -18.20 -5.24 29.01
C ASP A 84 -19.63 -4.97 29.51
N TRP A 85 -20.43 -4.32 28.65
CA TRP A 85 -21.82 -3.99 28.94
C TRP A 85 -22.73 -5.22 28.99
N SER A 86 -22.31 -6.35 28.40
CA SER A 86 -23.08 -7.60 28.46
C SER A 86 -23.18 -8.17 29.87
N LYS A 87 -22.26 -7.79 30.77
CA LYS A 87 -22.29 -8.16 32.20
C LYS A 87 -23.35 -7.41 33.00
N PHE A 88 -23.90 -6.36 32.42
CA PHE A 88 -24.94 -5.52 33.04
C PHE A 88 -26.25 -5.57 32.27
N ALA A 89 -26.31 -6.32 31.17
CA ALA A 89 -27.59 -6.75 30.63
C ALA A 89 -28.17 -7.73 31.65
N GLU A 90 -29.29 -7.38 32.26
CA GLU A 90 -30.10 -8.36 32.98
C GLU A 90 -30.38 -9.49 31.98
N GLU A 91 -30.09 -10.73 32.37
CA GLU A 91 -30.60 -11.89 31.66
C GLU A 91 -32.13 -11.72 31.71
N GLU A 92 -32.71 -11.21 30.62
CA GLU A 92 -34.14 -11.39 30.37
C GLU A 92 -34.30 -12.91 30.31
N ASP A 93 -34.70 -13.49 31.45
CA ASP A 93 -34.98 -14.91 31.62
C ASP A 93 -35.73 -15.39 30.37
N GLU A 94 -35.12 -16.32 29.65
CA GLU A 94 -35.72 -17.09 28.56
C GLU A 94 -36.84 -17.97 29.15
N GLU A 95 -37.94 -17.36 29.61
CA GLU A 95 -39.19 -18.08 29.90
C GLU A 95 -39.88 -18.37 28.56
N GLU A 96 -39.77 -19.64 28.18
CA GLU A 96 -40.56 -20.38 27.18
C GLU A 96 -42.01 -19.86 27.05
N GLU A 97 -42.37 -19.25 25.91
CA GLU A 97 -43.77 -19.26 25.44
C GLU A 97 -43.82 -19.95 24.07
N GLU A 98 -44.33 -21.19 24.13
CA GLU A 98 -44.59 -22.12 23.05
C GLU A 98 -45.56 -21.55 22.00
N GLU A 99 -45.23 -21.84 20.73
CA GLU A 99 -46.10 -22.08 19.56
C GLU A 99 -47.58 -21.65 19.61
N GLU A 100 -47.99 -20.74 18.71
CA GLU A 100 -49.22 -20.94 17.91
C GLU A 100 -48.95 -20.58 16.44
N GLU A 101 -48.91 -21.63 15.61
CA GLU A 101 -49.04 -21.58 14.15
C GLU A 101 -50.45 -21.10 13.77
N GLU A 102 -50.58 -20.04 12.98
CA GLU A 102 -51.76 -19.85 12.13
C GLU A 102 -51.32 -19.75 10.66
N GLU A 103 -51.55 -20.84 9.94
CA GLU A 103 -51.51 -20.95 8.49
C GLU A 103 -52.58 -20.09 7.79
N ALA A 104 -52.22 -19.67 6.57
CA ALA A 104 -53.07 -19.38 5.41
C ALA A 104 -53.93 -18.09 5.43
N GLU A 105 -53.71 -17.21 4.44
CA GLU A 105 -54.37 -17.34 3.13
C GLU A 105 -53.51 -16.70 2.02
N GLU A 106 -53.25 -17.51 0.99
CA GLU A 106 -52.87 -17.06 -0.35
C GLU A 106 -54.07 -16.38 -1.01
N GLU A 107 -53.92 -15.18 -1.53
CA GLU A 107 -54.67 -14.75 -2.73
C GLU A 107 -53.65 -14.16 -3.71
N GLU A 108 -53.35 -14.97 -4.73
CA GLU A 108 -52.85 -14.51 -6.01
C GLU A 108 -53.84 -13.48 -6.59
N ASP A 109 -53.33 -12.32 -7.03
CA ASP A 109 -53.87 -11.73 -8.25
C ASP A 109 -52.70 -11.29 -9.12
N ALA A 110 -52.31 -12.20 -10.00
CA ALA A 110 -51.47 -11.95 -11.15
C ALA A 110 -52.37 -11.69 -12.37
N HIS A 111 -52.34 -10.47 -12.88
CA HIS A 111 -52.53 -10.19 -14.32
C HIS A 111 -52.03 -8.77 -14.63
N GLU A 112 -50.85 -8.59 -15.21
CA GLU A 112 -50.47 -8.70 -16.63
C GLU A 112 -51.11 -7.65 -17.56
N ASP A 113 -50.19 -6.98 -18.27
CA ASP A 113 -50.26 -6.38 -19.62
C ASP A 113 -50.28 -4.84 -19.78
N ASP A 114 -49.12 -4.39 -20.33
CA ASP A 114 -48.91 -3.45 -21.45
C ASP A 114 -49.39 -1.99 -21.31
N GLU A 115 -48.63 -0.95 -21.67
CA GLU A 115 -48.13 -0.65 -23.02
C GLU A 115 -47.00 0.41 -23.00
N ASP A 116 -45.91 0.11 -23.73
CA ASP A 116 -45.24 0.86 -24.80
C ASP A 116 -44.84 2.37 -24.70
N ASP A 117 -43.53 2.58 -24.98
CA ASP A 117 -42.88 3.55 -25.89
C ASP A 117 -43.23 5.07 -25.84
N GLU A 118 -42.24 5.89 -25.40
CA GLU A 118 -41.53 6.94 -26.20
C GLU A 118 -40.43 7.67 -25.39
#